data_AF-A0A660MIZ0-F1
#
_entry.id   AF-A0A660MIZ0-F1
#
_cell.length_a   1.000
_cell.length_b   1.000
_cell.length_c   1.000
_cell.angle_alpha   90.00
_cell.angle_beta   90.00
_cell.angle_gamma   90.00
#
_symmetry.space_group_name_H-M   'P 1'
#
loop_
_entity.id
_entity.type
_entity.pdbx_description
1 polymer ?
#
loop_
_entity_poly.entity_id
_entity_poly.type
_entity_poly.pdbx_seq_one_letter_code
_entity_poly.pdbx_strand_id
1 'polypeptide(L)'
;MNYQDTLNHLHTQLQDHGKVALERFARKVITALEDQVRDEEVAQELTIEQPHYRRLRLLVRDQDWNERRISAELDSLDQVAAALGDDYPADNVAPRNLSFASALDYWRSLQAETTAETATAIAALYLDNADYAAEPSAPVDTGWSEHPQIASAITQLQQWITMTQ
;
A
#
# COMPACT_ATOMS: atom_id res chain seq x y z
N MET A 1 -21.38 4.41 0.78
CA MET A 1 -20.66 4.16 -0.49
C MET A 1 -20.11 2.75 -0.42
N ASN A 2 -20.10 2.02 -1.53
CA ASN A 2 -19.36 0.75 -1.58
C ASN A 2 -17.86 1.03 -1.84
N TYR A 3 -17.06 -0.02 -1.91
CA TYR A 3 -15.62 0.07 -2.15
C TYR A 3 -15.29 0.85 -3.45
N GLN A 4 -15.93 0.48 -4.56
CA GLN A 4 -15.66 1.10 -5.87
C GLN A 4 -16.06 2.57 -5.92
N ASP A 5 -17.20 2.93 -5.34
CA ASP A 5 -17.65 4.32 -5.23
C ASP A 5 -16.62 5.16 -4.44
N THR A 6 -16.04 4.57 -3.40
CA THR A 6 -15.01 5.20 -2.56
C THR A 6 -13.72 5.43 -3.35
N LEU A 7 -13.25 4.44 -4.10
CA LEU A 7 -12.08 4.61 -4.98
C LEU A 7 -12.32 5.66 -6.05
N ASN A 8 -13.48 5.66 -6.71
CA ASN A 8 -13.82 6.67 -7.72
C ASN A 8 -13.83 8.09 -7.12
N HIS A 9 -14.32 8.24 -5.90
CA HIS A 9 -14.30 9.50 -5.18
C HIS A 9 -12.88 9.97 -4.85
N LEU A 10 -12.04 9.10 -4.30
CA LEU A 10 -10.63 9.41 -4.02
C LEU A 10 -9.86 9.77 -5.30
N HIS A 11 -10.10 9.02 -6.38
CA HIS A 11 -9.50 9.30 -7.68
C HIS A 11 -9.86 10.70 -8.17
N THR A 12 -11.14 11.06 -8.12
CA THR A 12 -11.63 12.39 -8.54
C THR A 12 -10.95 13.49 -7.73
N GLN A 13 -10.79 13.31 -6.41
CA GLN A 13 -10.07 14.27 -5.58
C GLN A 13 -8.60 14.40 -5.97
N LEU A 14 -7.92 13.29 -6.27
CA LEU A 14 -6.50 13.26 -6.65
C LEU A 14 -6.25 13.79 -8.07
N GLN A 15 -7.22 13.72 -8.98
CA GLN A 15 -7.08 14.20 -10.38
C GLN A 15 -6.71 15.69 -10.47
N ASP A 16 -7.18 16.50 -9.52
CA ASP A 16 -6.93 17.95 -9.51
C ASP A 16 -5.55 18.31 -8.93
N HIS A 17 -4.77 17.32 -8.47
CA HIS A 17 -3.47 17.55 -7.82
C HIS A 17 -2.28 17.47 -8.79
N GLY A 18 -1.29 18.33 -8.56
CA GLY A 18 -0.02 18.28 -9.28
C GLY A 18 0.88 17.11 -8.84
N LYS A 19 1.87 16.77 -9.68
CA LYS A 19 2.79 15.63 -9.46
C LYS A 19 3.40 15.57 -8.05
N VAL A 20 3.90 16.70 -7.55
CA VAL A 20 4.53 16.79 -6.23
C VAL A 20 3.53 16.44 -5.11
N ALA A 21 2.26 16.85 -5.24
CA ALA A 21 1.23 16.55 -4.26
C ALA A 21 0.87 15.05 -4.27
N LEU A 22 0.78 14.44 -5.47
CA LEU A 22 0.56 13.01 -5.63
C LEU A 22 1.69 12.17 -5.02
N GLU A 23 2.95 12.57 -5.24
CA GLU A 23 4.10 11.88 -4.63
C GLU A 23 4.12 12.00 -3.11
N ARG A 24 3.83 13.19 -2.56
CA ARG A 24 3.74 13.39 -1.10
C ARG A 24 2.62 12.54 -0.50
N PHE A 25 1.47 12.50 -1.17
CA PHE A 25 0.35 11.68 -0.76
C PHE A 25 0.73 10.18 -0.77
N ALA A 26 1.31 9.69 -1.86
CA ALA A 26 1.77 8.30 -1.97
C ALA A 26 2.74 7.93 -0.84
N ARG A 27 3.77 8.75 -0.59
CA ARG A 27 4.72 8.52 0.50
C ARG A 27 4.06 8.52 1.88
N LYS A 28 3.06 9.38 2.08
CA LYS A 28 2.29 9.44 3.33
C LYS A 28 1.50 8.16 3.56
N VAL A 29 0.81 7.66 2.52
CA VAL A 29 0.07 6.39 2.59
C VAL A 29 1.01 5.21 2.82
N ILE A 30 2.12 5.12 2.09
CA ILE A 30 3.11 4.04 2.24
C ILE A 30 3.73 4.02 3.64
N THR A 31 4.01 5.20 4.21
CA THR A 31 4.49 5.28 5.60
C THR A 31 3.44 4.71 6.56
N ALA A 32 2.16 5.02 6.36
CA ALA A 32 1.11 4.48 7.22
C ALA A 32 0.86 2.97 7.00
N LEU A 33 1.08 2.45 5.78
CA LEU A 33 1.08 1.01 5.52
C LEU A 33 2.23 0.33 6.25
N GLU A 34 3.43 0.91 6.23
CA GLU A 34 4.60 0.42 6.96
C GLU A 34 4.30 0.28 8.46
N ASP A 35 3.70 1.31 9.06
CA ASP A 35 3.32 1.33 10.48
C ASP A 35 2.34 0.21 10.86
N GLN A 36 1.60 -0.35 9.89
CA GLN A 36 0.66 -1.45 10.11
C GLN A 36 1.32 -2.84 10.05
N VAL A 37 2.48 -2.95 9.39
CA VAL A 37 3.20 -4.22 9.24
C VAL A 37 3.84 -4.59 10.56
N ARG A 38 3.51 -5.78 11.08
CA ARG A 38 4.14 -6.29 12.31
C ARG A 38 5.30 -7.22 12.00
N ASP A 39 6.20 -7.42 12.97
CA ASP A 39 7.34 -8.32 12.77
C ASP A 39 6.90 -9.78 12.60
N GLU A 40 5.76 -10.16 13.17
CA GLU A 40 5.15 -11.48 12.97
C GLU A 40 4.65 -11.69 11.54
N GLU A 41 4.27 -10.62 10.83
CA GLU A 41 3.89 -10.71 9.40
C GLU A 41 5.13 -10.97 8.54
N VAL A 42 6.22 -10.26 8.78
CA VAL A 42 7.48 -10.53 8.07
C VAL A 42 8.04 -11.91 8.42
N ALA A 43 7.77 -12.43 9.61
CA ALA A 43 8.20 -13.78 10.00
C ALA A 43 7.41 -14.90 9.29
N GLN A 44 6.23 -14.61 8.76
CA GLN A 44 5.43 -15.55 7.96
C GLN A 44 5.97 -15.70 6.54
N GLU A 45 6.65 -14.67 6.03
CA GLU A 45 7.26 -14.68 4.70
C GLU A 45 8.36 -15.73 4.56
N LEU A 46 8.66 -16.12 3.31
CA LEU A 46 9.77 -17.04 3.02
C LEU A 46 11.06 -16.51 3.64
N THR A 47 11.82 -17.40 4.28
CA THR A 47 13.05 -17.02 5.01
C THR A 47 14.03 -16.19 4.17
N ILE A 48 14.09 -16.46 2.86
CA ILE A 48 14.94 -15.74 1.91
C ILE A 48 14.45 -14.31 1.61
N GLU A 49 13.14 -14.03 1.74
CA GLU A 49 12.51 -12.73 1.45
C GLU A 49 12.51 -11.81 2.66
N GLN A 50 12.41 -12.36 3.88
CA GLN A 50 12.38 -11.59 5.12
C GLN A 50 13.45 -10.48 5.23
N PRO A 51 14.74 -10.68 4.87
CA PRO A 51 15.72 -9.59 4.92
C PRO A 51 15.37 -8.43 3.98
N HIS A 52 14.80 -8.69 2.81
CA HIS A 52 14.38 -7.67 1.85
C HIS A 52 13.19 -6.86 2.38
N TYR A 53 12.18 -7.53 2.93
CA TYR A 53 11.05 -6.83 3.58
C TYR A 53 11.49 -5.97 4.77
N ARG A 54 12.38 -6.49 5.64
CA ARG A 54 12.94 -5.70 6.75
C ARG A 54 13.70 -4.47 6.24
N ARG A 55 14.43 -4.62 5.14
CA ARG A 55 15.19 -3.52 4.54
C ARG A 55 14.29 -2.46 3.93
N LEU A 56 13.24 -2.83 3.20
CA LEU A 56 12.24 -1.92 2.66
C LEU A 56 11.55 -1.11 3.77
N ARG A 57 11.10 -1.78 4.84
CA ARG A 57 10.51 -1.11 6.01
C ARG A 57 11.47 -0.10 6.63
N LEU A 58 12.74 -0.48 6.81
CA LEU A 58 13.76 0.43 7.35
C LEU A 58 13.95 1.68 6.48
N LEU A 59 14.00 1.53 5.15
CA LEU A 59 14.13 2.67 4.23
C LEU A 59 12.96 3.64 4.38
N VAL A 60 11.73 3.15 4.48
CA VAL A 60 10.53 3.99 4.67
C VAL A 60 10.53 4.66 6.05
N ARG A 61 10.88 3.94 7.11
CA ARG A 61 10.98 4.50 8.49
C ARG A 61 12.00 5.62 8.58
N ASP A 62 13.17 5.43 7.96
CA ASP A 62 14.24 6.42 7.93
C ASP A 62 13.95 7.57 6.94
N GLN A 63 12.80 7.54 6.26
CA GLN A 63 12.41 8.47 5.20
C GLN A 63 13.43 8.52 4.04
N ASP A 64 14.17 7.42 3.85
CA ASP A 64 15.12 7.23 2.75
C ASP A 64 14.37 6.78 1.49
N TRP A 65 13.72 7.73 0.83
CA TRP A 65 13.01 7.55 -0.45
C TRP A 65 13.95 7.45 -1.65
N ASN A 66 15.11 6.80 -1.48
CA ASN A 66 16.04 6.56 -2.58
C ASN A 66 15.51 5.46 -3.50
N GLU A 67 15.01 5.87 -4.67
CA GLU A 67 14.42 4.99 -5.68
C GLU A 67 15.31 3.77 -5.98
N ARG A 68 16.60 3.97 -6.19
CA ARG A 68 17.52 2.87 -6.53
C ARG A 68 17.62 1.82 -5.41
N ARG A 69 17.62 2.25 -4.14
CA ARG A 69 17.70 1.32 -3.00
C ARG A 69 16.40 0.55 -2.83
N ILE A 70 15.25 1.23 -2.94
CA ILE A 70 13.94 0.59 -2.87
C ILE A 70 13.78 -0.42 -4.02
N SER A 71 14.07 0.00 -5.26
CA SER A 71 13.99 -0.88 -6.43
C SER A 71 14.89 -2.11 -6.32
N ALA A 72 16.10 -1.99 -5.77
CA ALA A 72 16.99 -3.14 -5.63
C ALA A 72 16.44 -4.23 -4.69
N GLU A 73 15.74 -3.83 -3.63
CA GLU A 73 15.10 -4.80 -2.72
C GLU A 73 13.84 -5.41 -3.34
N LEU A 74 13.03 -4.62 -4.06
CA LEU A 74 11.86 -5.13 -4.80
C LEU A 74 12.30 -6.12 -5.91
N ASP A 75 13.32 -5.78 -6.69
CA ASP A 75 13.86 -6.65 -7.73
C ASP A 75 14.44 -7.96 -7.15
N SER A 76 14.90 -7.93 -5.90
CA SER A 76 15.37 -9.14 -5.21
C SER A 76 14.21 -10.06 -4.82
N LEU A 77 13.07 -9.48 -4.40
CA LEU A 77 11.84 -10.24 -4.16
C LEU A 77 11.32 -10.86 -5.46
N ASP A 78 11.27 -10.09 -6.56
CA ASP A 78 10.88 -10.58 -7.88
C ASP A 78 11.78 -11.75 -8.35
N GLN A 79 13.08 -11.68 -8.07
CA GLN A 79 14.03 -12.76 -8.37
C GLN A 79 13.77 -14.02 -7.56
N VAL A 80 13.39 -13.90 -6.27
CA VAL A 80 13.01 -15.07 -5.46
C VAL A 80 11.76 -15.73 -6.05
N ALA A 81 10.73 -14.94 -6.33
CA ALA A 81 9.49 -15.44 -6.93
C ALA A 81 9.75 -16.12 -8.28
N ALA A 82 10.55 -15.50 -9.14
CA ALA A 82 10.92 -16.05 -10.44
C ALA A 82 11.77 -17.33 -10.33
N ALA A 83 12.65 -17.42 -9.33
CA ALA A 83 13.50 -18.60 -9.10
C ALA A 83 12.70 -19.81 -8.59
N LEU A 84 11.66 -19.56 -7.78
CA LEU A 84 10.78 -20.61 -7.26
C LEU A 84 9.71 -21.02 -8.29
N GLY A 85 9.21 -20.08 -9.11
CA GLY A 85 8.22 -20.37 -10.13
C GLY A 85 6.98 -21.06 -9.54
N ASP A 86 6.68 -22.25 -10.03
CA ASP A 86 5.54 -23.06 -9.55
C ASP A 86 5.69 -23.54 -8.08
N ASP A 87 6.91 -23.53 -7.54
CA ASP A 87 7.18 -23.87 -6.14
C ASP A 87 6.97 -22.68 -5.19
N TYR A 88 6.60 -21.50 -5.71
CA TYR A 88 6.29 -20.35 -4.88
C TYR A 88 4.97 -20.60 -4.09
N PRO A 89 4.93 -20.39 -2.76
CA PRO A 89 3.75 -20.71 -1.98
C PRO A 89 2.55 -19.84 -2.37
N ALA A 90 1.42 -20.48 -2.67
CA ALA A 90 0.16 -19.77 -2.96
C ALA A 90 -0.44 -19.09 -1.71
N ASP A 91 -0.15 -19.62 -0.51
CA ASP A 91 -0.79 -19.22 0.76
C ASP A 91 0.13 -18.39 1.68
N ASN A 92 1.26 -17.88 1.18
CA ASN A 92 2.10 -16.98 1.97
C ASN A 92 1.50 -15.57 1.94
N VAL A 93 0.46 -15.34 2.75
CA VAL A 93 -0.28 -14.07 2.72
C VAL A 93 -0.17 -13.42 4.09
N ALA A 94 0.88 -12.63 4.28
CA ALA A 94 0.91 -11.60 5.30
C ALA A 94 0.31 -10.31 4.67
N PRO A 95 -1.02 -10.11 4.74
CA PRO A 95 -1.73 -9.18 3.87
C PRO A 95 -1.22 -7.74 4.01
N ARG A 96 -0.82 -7.30 5.21
CA ARG A 96 -0.32 -5.94 5.38
C ARG A 96 1.08 -5.77 4.81
N ASN A 97 1.91 -6.81 4.89
CA ASN A 97 3.24 -6.81 4.30
C ASN A 97 3.16 -6.81 2.76
N LEU A 98 2.21 -7.58 2.20
CA LEU A 98 1.90 -7.56 0.77
C LEU A 98 1.44 -6.17 0.33
N SER A 99 0.43 -5.59 1.00
CA SER A 99 -0.05 -4.23 0.71
C SER A 99 1.07 -3.19 0.78
N PHE A 100 1.97 -3.31 1.76
CA PHE A 100 3.14 -2.42 1.88
C PHE A 100 4.10 -2.56 0.68
N ALA A 101 4.49 -3.78 0.32
CA ALA A 101 5.41 -4.03 -0.80
C ALA A 101 4.79 -3.61 -2.14
N SER A 102 3.52 -3.95 -2.39
CA SER A 102 2.80 -3.54 -3.60
C SER A 102 2.66 -2.01 -3.70
N ALA A 103 2.52 -1.31 -2.57
CA ALA A 103 2.47 0.15 -2.59
C ALA A 103 3.82 0.78 -2.98
N LEU A 104 4.94 0.14 -2.62
CA LEU A 104 6.28 0.54 -3.08
C LEU A 104 6.47 0.28 -4.58
N ASP A 105 5.92 -0.81 -5.12
CA ASP A 105 5.91 -1.07 -6.57
C ASP A 105 5.10 -0.03 -7.36
N TYR A 106 3.92 0.34 -6.85
CA TYR A 106 3.16 1.44 -7.43
C TYR A 106 3.91 2.76 -7.31
N TRP A 107 4.59 3.03 -6.19
CA TRP A 107 5.41 4.24 -6.05
C TRP A 107 6.59 4.28 -7.02
N ARG A 108 7.26 3.13 -7.26
CA ARG A 108 8.27 2.97 -8.31
C ARG A 108 7.69 3.35 -9.68
N SER A 109 6.49 2.88 -10.00
CA SER A 109 5.78 3.22 -11.24
C SER A 109 5.42 4.72 -11.32
N LEU A 110 5.03 5.31 -10.19
CA LEU A 110 4.69 6.73 -10.06
C LEU A 110 5.88 7.66 -10.38
N GLN A 111 7.11 7.20 -10.20
CA GLN A 111 8.32 7.97 -10.57
C GLN A 111 8.49 8.07 -12.10
N ALA A 112 8.03 7.07 -12.85
CA ALA A 112 8.07 7.09 -14.31
C ALA A 112 6.92 7.93 -14.89
N GLU A 113 5.69 7.70 -14.39
CA GLU A 113 4.51 8.47 -14.79
C GLU A 113 3.64 8.80 -13.57
N THR A 114 3.73 10.04 -13.11
CA THR A 114 2.99 10.50 -11.94
C THR A 114 1.52 10.75 -12.29
N THR A 115 0.66 9.79 -12.02
CA THR A 115 -0.79 9.87 -12.29
C THR A 115 -1.62 9.76 -11.01
N ALA A 116 -2.83 10.33 -11.05
CA ALA A 116 -3.81 10.15 -9.99
C ALA A 116 -4.27 8.69 -9.88
N GLU A 117 -4.23 7.92 -10.97
CA GLU A 117 -4.58 6.49 -10.99
C GLU A 117 -3.62 5.69 -10.11
N THR A 118 -2.31 5.84 -10.29
CA THR A 118 -1.31 5.15 -9.48
C THR A 118 -1.37 5.58 -8.01
N ALA A 119 -1.60 6.88 -7.73
CA ALA A 119 -1.82 7.36 -6.37
C ALA A 119 -3.09 6.76 -5.73
N THR A 120 -4.15 6.57 -6.52
CA THR A 120 -5.39 5.91 -6.06
C THR A 120 -5.16 4.43 -5.78
N ALA A 121 -4.38 3.73 -6.61
CA ALA A 121 -4.03 2.33 -6.36
C ALA A 121 -3.27 2.16 -5.04
N ILE A 122 -2.37 3.08 -4.69
CA ILE A 122 -1.69 3.10 -3.39
C ILE A 122 -2.69 3.33 -2.24
N ALA A 123 -3.66 4.23 -2.41
CA ALA A 123 -4.73 4.45 -1.43
C ALA A 123 -5.64 3.22 -1.26
N ALA A 124 -5.90 2.48 -2.33
CA ALA A 124 -6.68 1.25 -2.31
C ALA A 124 -6.07 0.21 -1.38
N LEU A 125 -4.75 0.01 -1.44
CA LEU A 125 -4.03 -0.92 -0.54
C LEU A 125 -4.19 -0.59 0.96
N TYR A 126 -4.32 0.70 1.28
CA TYR A 126 -4.62 1.13 2.66
C TYR A 126 -6.06 0.84 3.07
N LEU A 127 -7.01 0.94 2.13
CA LEU A 127 -8.39 0.53 2.35
C LEU A 127 -8.52 -0.99 2.45
N ASP A 128 -7.76 -1.76 1.66
CA ASP A 128 -7.75 -3.22 1.70
C ASP A 128 -7.32 -3.73 3.09
N ASN A 129 -6.29 -3.10 3.69
CA ASN A 129 -5.89 -3.42 5.06
C ASN A 129 -6.98 -3.08 6.09
N ALA A 130 -7.74 -1.99 5.88
CA ALA A 130 -8.85 -1.61 6.76
C ALA A 130 -10.06 -2.54 6.61
N ASP A 131 -10.33 -3.01 5.39
CA ASP A 131 -11.37 -3.99 5.08
C ASP A 131 -11.04 -5.36 5.67
N TYR A 132 -9.82 -5.84 5.46
CA TYR A 132 -9.31 -7.07 6.07
C TYR A 132 -9.38 -7.01 7.60
N ALA A 133 -9.04 -5.87 8.21
CA ALA A 133 -9.14 -5.70 9.67
C ALA A 133 -10.58 -5.64 10.21
N ALA A 134 -11.55 -5.41 9.33
CA ALA A 134 -12.97 -5.36 9.63
C ALA A 134 -13.69 -6.70 9.47
N GLU A 135 -13.01 -7.72 8.93
CA GLU A 135 -13.54 -9.08 8.86
C GLU A 135 -13.75 -9.71 10.26
N PRO A 136 -14.79 -10.56 10.42
CA PRO A 136 -15.78 -10.97 9.41
C PRO A 136 -16.99 -10.01 9.32
N SER A 137 -16.93 -8.85 9.99
CA SER A 137 -18.08 -7.96 10.22
C SER A 137 -18.31 -6.87 9.17
N ALA A 138 -17.37 -6.65 8.25
CA ALA A 138 -17.52 -5.67 7.17
C ALA A 138 -18.69 -6.04 6.23
N PRO A 139 -19.66 -5.13 6.01
CA PRO A 139 -20.67 -5.30 4.96
C PRO A 139 -20.02 -5.22 3.58
N VAL A 140 -20.31 -6.16 2.68
CA VAL A 140 -19.69 -6.19 1.33
C VAL A 140 -20.20 -5.05 0.42
N ASP A 141 -21.41 -4.53 0.67
CA ASP A 141 -22.08 -3.56 -0.21
C ASP A 141 -22.55 -2.28 0.55
N THR A 142 -23.86 -2.07 0.67
CA THR A 142 -24.43 -0.89 1.31
C THR A 142 -24.02 -0.83 2.78
N GLY A 143 -23.39 0.29 3.16
CA GLY A 143 -22.87 0.48 4.51
C GLY A 143 -21.42 0.06 4.71
N TRP A 144 -20.71 -0.45 3.68
CA TRP A 144 -19.27 -0.75 3.74
C TRP A 144 -18.48 0.44 4.29
N SER A 145 -18.63 1.61 3.65
CA SER A 145 -17.96 2.85 4.07
C SER A 145 -18.37 3.37 5.45
N GLU A 146 -19.43 2.82 6.05
CA GLU A 146 -19.95 3.22 7.37
C GLU A 146 -19.37 2.36 8.50
N HIS A 147 -18.73 1.23 8.17
CA HIS A 147 -18.04 0.42 9.15
C HIS A 147 -16.94 1.25 9.84
N PRO A 148 -16.82 1.27 11.18
CA PRO A 148 -15.96 2.23 11.87
C PRO A 148 -14.49 2.24 11.43
N GLN A 149 -13.91 1.07 11.18
CA GLN A 149 -12.52 0.97 10.72
C GLN A 149 -12.33 1.49 9.29
N ILE A 150 -13.27 1.16 8.39
CA ILE A 150 -13.25 1.61 6.99
C ILE A 150 -13.51 3.12 6.93
N ALA A 151 -14.53 3.62 7.63
CA ALA A 151 -14.84 5.05 7.73
C ALA A 151 -13.65 5.86 8.25
N SER A 152 -12.94 5.34 9.26
CA SER A 152 -11.72 5.96 9.78
C SER A 152 -10.61 6.00 8.73
N ALA A 153 -10.41 4.92 7.97
CA ALA A 153 -9.41 4.88 6.91
C ALA A 153 -9.72 5.86 5.78
N ILE A 154 -10.98 5.94 5.33
CA ILE A 154 -11.45 6.91 4.33
C ILE A 154 -11.19 8.34 4.80
N THR A 155 -11.58 8.64 6.04
CA THR A 155 -11.37 9.98 6.64
C THR A 155 -9.88 10.34 6.66
N GLN A 156 -9.02 9.38 7.02
CA GLN A 156 -7.58 9.59 7.07
C GLN A 156 -6.98 9.89 5.69
N LEU A 157 -7.42 9.15 4.65
CA LEU A 157 -6.99 9.37 3.27
C LEU A 157 -7.43 10.76 2.78
N GLN A 158 -8.68 11.15 3.00
CA GLN A 158 -9.21 12.47 2.62
C GLN A 158 -8.45 13.62 3.30
N GLN A 159 -8.08 13.44 4.57
CA GLN A 159 -7.24 14.39 5.29
C GLN A 159 -5.86 14.53 4.64
N TRP A 160 -5.21 13.42 4.30
CA TRP A 160 -3.90 13.46 3.64
C TRP A 160 -3.94 14.10 2.26
N ILE A 161 -5.00 13.87 1.47
CA ILE A 161 -5.22 14.55 0.19
C ILE A 161 -5.31 16.07 0.41
N THR A 162 -6.07 16.50 1.41
CA THR A 162 -6.22 17.95 1.70
C THR A 162 -4.90 18.58 2.17
N MET A 163 -4.09 17.85 2.93
CA MET A 163 -2.79 18.30 3.44
C MET A 163 -1.68 18.35 2.36
N THR A 164 -1.89 17.71 1.21
CA THR A 164 -0.92 17.70 0.11
C THR A 164 -1.15 18.80 -0.92
N GLN A 165 -2.19 19.63 -0.74
CA GLN A 165 -2.46 20.84 -1.52
C GLN A 165 -1.36 21.89 -1.40
#